data_AF-A0A9D5EHQ7-F1
#
_entry.id   AF-A0A9D5EHQ7-F1
#
_cell.length_a   1.000
_cell.length_b   1.000
_cell.length_c   1.000
_cell.angle_alpha   90.00
_cell.angle_beta   90.00
_cell.angle_gamma   90.00
#
_symmetry.space_group_name_H-M   'P 1'
#
loop_
_entity.id
_entity.type
_entity.pdbx_description
1 polymer ?
#
loop_
_entity_poly.entity_id
_entity_poly.type
_entity_poly.pdbx_seq_one_letter_code
_entity_poly.pdbx_strand_id
1 'polypeptide(L)'
;MSNRQARREQSRQSRPTRTPGRPSGGSRKTSAPGGGGPDWLSRPFLLGLAALIIVLGVVAGFAVSSSGGGGDEEFVKKLEAGQAAFPKELANGTKVGKDDAPIKLVAYEDFQCPFCLQYTATQEPDLIEQYVKTGEVQIEFRHLTILGTESALAAIAGQCAADQNRFWDYQNKLFLVQAKAGHFKDEKLNVGRFTIEKLKDYAAGLGLDTSRFDKCLDANEHLDVVQDQVRQARQLGITSTPGFVVNGSPMGSGAPADMEGWKKIFETVKAAANATPSATAPAGASPAATTTAAPAPSATATATRAP
;
A
#
# COMPACT_ATOMS: atom_id res chain seq x y z
N MET A 1 68.52 10.66 14.25
CA MET A 1 68.87 10.07 15.57
C MET A 1 67.61 9.47 16.15
N SER A 2 67.26 8.24 15.76
CA SER A 2 67.56 6.99 16.48
C SER A 2 66.96 6.95 17.90
N ASN A 3 65.94 6.10 18.09
CA ASN A 3 65.87 5.29 19.31
C ASN A 3 65.19 3.93 19.05
N ARG A 4 65.66 3.25 17.99
CA ARG A 4 65.39 1.82 17.70
C ARG A 4 66.50 0.90 18.27
N GLN A 5 67.13 1.23 19.39
CA GLN A 5 68.37 0.53 19.81
C GLN A 5 68.39 -0.08 21.23
N ALA A 6 67.27 -0.24 21.93
CA ALA A 6 67.30 -0.85 23.28
C ALA A 6 66.60 -2.21 23.43
N ARG A 7 66.06 -2.83 22.36
CA ARG A 7 65.45 -4.19 22.45
C ARG A 7 66.08 -5.18 21.46
N ARG A 8 67.41 -5.17 21.37
CA ARG A 8 68.21 -6.10 20.55
C ARG A 8 69.26 -6.91 21.34
N GLU A 9 69.11 -7.06 22.66
CA GLU A 9 70.15 -7.71 23.49
C GLU A 9 69.74 -9.06 24.13
N GLN A 10 68.88 -9.84 23.48
CA GLN A 10 68.76 -11.29 23.73
C GLN A 10 68.37 -11.95 22.40
N SER A 11 69.17 -11.84 21.34
CA SER A 11 70.48 -12.49 21.22
C SER A 11 70.43 -13.95 21.71
N ARG A 12 70.43 -14.83 20.71
CA ARG A 12 71.15 -16.11 20.69
C ARG A 12 70.55 -17.16 21.61
N GLN A 13 69.96 -18.22 21.08
CA GLN A 13 70.65 -19.37 20.48
C GLN A 13 69.49 -20.21 19.88
N SER A 14 69.54 -20.92 18.76
CA SER A 14 70.63 -21.46 17.93
C SER A 14 69.96 -21.99 16.66
N ARG A 15 70.50 -21.63 15.48
CA ARG A 15 70.26 -22.31 14.20
C ARG A 15 71.02 -23.66 14.22
N PRO A 16 70.65 -24.70 13.46
CA PRO A 16 70.94 -24.67 12.03
C PRO A 16 69.95 -25.43 11.10
N THR A 17 70.24 -25.20 9.82
CA THR A 17 69.70 -25.63 8.53
C THR A 17 69.66 -27.14 8.25
N ARG A 18 68.70 -27.61 7.43
CA ARG A 18 68.99 -28.36 6.18
C ARG A 18 67.76 -28.61 5.30
N THR A 19 67.99 -28.51 4.00
CA THR A 19 67.07 -28.70 2.86
C THR A 19 67.11 -30.17 2.33
N PRO A 20 66.47 -30.53 1.21
CA PRO A 20 65.36 -31.49 1.10
C PRO A 20 65.77 -32.88 0.55
N GLY A 21 64.89 -33.88 0.65
CA GLY A 21 65.12 -35.21 0.08
C GLY A 21 63.81 -35.91 -0.34
N ARG A 22 63.74 -36.27 -1.63
CA ARG A 22 62.71 -37.08 -2.30
C ARG A 22 63.10 -38.59 -2.22
N PRO A 23 62.39 -39.50 -2.90
CA PRO A 23 61.44 -40.49 -2.37
C PRO A 23 62.02 -41.92 -2.30
N SER A 24 61.15 -42.90 -2.00
CA SER A 24 61.12 -44.30 -2.51
C SER A 24 61.25 -45.42 -1.48
N GLY A 25 60.44 -46.46 -1.70
CA GLY A 25 60.78 -47.85 -1.40
C GLY A 25 60.21 -48.42 -0.10
N GLY A 26 59.38 -49.46 -0.20
CA GLY A 26 59.08 -50.32 0.94
C GLY A 26 57.79 -51.12 0.84
N SER A 27 57.76 -52.13 -0.03
CA SER A 27 56.68 -53.10 -0.10
C SER A 27 56.84 -54.21 0.95
N ARG A 28 55.71 -54.73 1.45
CA ARG A 28 55.49 -56.05 2.11
C ARG A 28 55.94 -56.16 3.59
N LYS A 29 55.26 -56.86 4.50
CA LYS A 29 54.15 -57.83 4.45
C LYS A 29 53.65 -58.08 5.89
N THR A 30 52.36 -58.48 6.00
CA THR A 30 51.75 -59.42 6.96
C THR A 30 51.75 -59.12 8.47
N SER A 31 50.55 -58.96 9.05
CA SER A 31 49.94 -59.89 10.02
C SER A 31 48.49 -59.46 10.34
N ALA A 32 47.55 -60.41 10.33
CA ALA A 32 46.14 -60.26 10.70
C ALA A 32 45.94 -60.61 12.21
N PRO A 33 44.71 -60.70 12.75
CA PRO A 33 43.53 -59.82 12.68
C PRO A 33 43.09 -59.37 14.10
N GLY A 34 42.40 -58.24 14.23
CA GLY A 34 41.74 -57.84 15.48
C GLY A 34 40.53 -56.96 15.17
N GLY A 35 39.32 -57.49 15.43
CA GLY A 35 38.06 -56.81 15.12
C GLY A 35 37.89 -55.51 15.90
N GLY A 36 37.68 -54.41 15.18
CA GLY A 36 37.23 -53.13 15.70
C GLY A 36 36.19 -52.56 14.73
N GLY A 37 35.02 -52.18 15.24
CA GLY A 37 33.97 -51.53 14.47
C GLY A 37 34.45 -50.22 13.82
N PRO A 38 33.71 -49.68 12.85
CA PRO A 38 34.21 -48.60 12.00
C PRO A 38 34.49 -47.29 12.78
N ASP A 39 35.71 -46.77 12.64
CA ASP A 39 36.33 -45.68 13.44
C ASP A 39 35.65 -44.28 13.33
N TRP A 40 34.60 -44.13 12.53
CA TRP A 40 33.85 -42.87 12.38
C TRP A 40 32.96 -42.54 13.58
N LEU A 41 32.83 -43.45 14.55
CA LEU A 41 32.12 -43.25 15.83
C LEU A 41 33.05 -42.91 17.01
N SER A 42 34.27 -42.43 16.74
CA SER A 42 35.17 -41.98 17.80
C SER A 42 34.68 -40.64 18.39
N ARG A 43 34.66 -40.54 19.72
CA ARG A 43 34.28 -39.34 20.49
C ARG A 43 34.83 -38.00 19.95
N PRO A 44 36.09 -37.88 19.49
CA PRO A 44 36.58 -36.62 18.92
C PRO A 44 35.91 -36.24 17.58
N PHE A 45 35.48 -37.20 16.77
CA PHE A 45 34.80 -36.94 15.49
C PHE A 45 33.37 -36.42 15.69
N LEU A 46 32.63 -36.98 16.66
CA LEU A 46 31.29 -36.51 17.04
C LEU A 46 31.30 -35.09 17.64
N LEU A 47 32.32 -34.77 18.45
CA LEU A 47 32.48 -33.42 19.01
C LEU A 47 32.86 -32.39 17.92
N GLY A 48 33.69 -32.78 16.94
CA GLY A 48 34.01 -31.94 15.78
C GLY A 48 32.80 -31.66 14.89
N LEU A 49 31.95 -32.65 14.64
CA LEU A 49 30.71 -32.49 13.87
C LEU A 49 29.70 -31.59 14.62
N ALA A 50 29.55 -31.77 15.93
CA ALA A 50 28.66 -30.93 16.74
C ALA A 50 29.11 -29.47 16.76
N ALA A 51 30.42 -29.20 16.88
CA ALA A 51 30.96 -27.85 16.82
C ALA A 51 30.75 -27.20 15.45
N LEU A 52 30.89 -27.96 14.35
CA LEU A 52 30.64 -27.45 12.99
C LEU A 52 29.16 -27.10 12.77
N ILE A 53 28.24 -27.93 13.29
CA ILE A 53 26.79 -27.65 13.21
C ILE A 53 26.42 -26.42 14.04
N ILE A 54 27.02 -26.23 15.22
CA ILE A 54 26.81 -25.03 16.03
C ILE A 54 27.35 -23.78 15.33
N VAL A 55 28.55 -23.84 14.74
CA VAL A 55 29.12 -22.70 14.00
C VAL A 55 28.30 -22.37 12.75
N LEU A 56 27.86 -23.37 11.97
CA LEU A 56 26.96 -23.15 10.83
C LEU A 56 25.59 -22.64 11.26
N GLY A 57 25.05 -23.13 12.38
CA GLY A 57 23.80 -22.66 12.96
C GLY A 57 23.89 -21.23 13.50
N VAL A 58 25.02 -20.84 14.07
CA VAL A 58 25.28 -19.46 14.52
C VAL A 58 25.52 -18.54 13.33
N VAL A 59 26.23 -18.96 12.28
CA VAL A 59 26.43 -18.16 11.06
C VAL A 59 25.12 -18.01 10.28
N ALA A 60 24.29 -19.05 10.19
CA ALA A 60 22.94 -18.96 9.61
C ALA A 60 21.98 -18.13 10.47
N GLY A 61 22.06 -18.26 11.80
CA GLY A 61 21.24 -17.48 12.76
C GLY A 61 21.63 -16.00 12.82
N PHE A 62 22.91 -15.67 12.60
CA PHE A 62 23.41 -14.30 12.55
C PHE A 62 23.14 -13.63 11.19
N ALA A 63 23.10 -14.41 10.10
CA ALA A 63 22.62 -13.95 8.79
C ALA A 63 21.10 -13.73 8.76
N VAL A 64 20.32 -14.43 9.59
CA VAL A 64 18.86 -14.25 9.70
C VAL A 64 18.45 -13.13 10.67
N SER A 65 19.36 -12.61 11.51
CA SER A 65 19.00 -11.61 12.53
C SER A 65 19.51 -10.19 12.25
N SER A 66 19.80 -9.86 11.00
CA SER A 66 20.29 -8.52 10.61
C SER A 66 19.56 -7.85 9.43
N SER A 67 18.35 -8.29 9.07
CA SER A 67 17.46 -7.56 8.16
C SER A 67 16.49 -6.65 8.91
N GLY A 68 16.99 -5.48 9.35
CA GLY A 68 16.14 -4.32 9.70
C GLY A 68 15.44 -3.72 8.47
N GLY A 69 14.72 -4.54 7.70
CA GLY A 69 14.11 -4.22 6.41
C GLY A 69 12.59 -4.14 6.42
N GLY A 70 11.94 -3.93 7.57
CA GLY A 70 10.53 -4.30 7.77
C GLY A 70 9.47 -3.62 6.89
N GLY A 71 9.46 -2.29 6.74
CA GLY A 71 8.29 -1.56 6.23
C GLY A 71 7.76 -1.99 4.84
N ASP A 72 8.50 -1.69 3.76
CA ASP A 72 7.96 -1.88 2.41
C ASP A 72 7.77 -3.35 1.99
N GLU A 73 8.67 -4.26 2.40
CA GLU A 73 8.51 -5.69 2.09
C GLU A 73 7.28 -6.27 2.83
N GLU A 74 7.03 -5.82 4.06
CA GLU A 74 5.81 -6.16 4.79
C GLU A 74 4.57 -5.59 4.09
N PHE A 75 4.62 -4.35 3.60
CA PHE A 75 3.51 -3.77 2.83
C PHE A 75 3.23 -4.54 1.54
N VAL A 76 4.26 -4.99 0.82
CA VAL A 76 4.08 -5.88 -0.35
C VAL A 76 3.30 -7.13 0.03
N LYS A 77 3.71 -7.83 1.10
CA LYS A 77 3.03 -9.05 1.57
C LYS A 77 1.58 -8.78 1.98
N LYS A 78 1.34 -7.68 2.68
CA LYS A 78 0.01 -7.30 3.15
C LYS A 78 -0.93 -6.90 2.01
N LEU A 79 -0.45 -6.13 1.02
CA LEU A 79 -1.21 -5.79 -0.19
C LEU A 79 -1.56 -7.04 -0.99
N GLU A 80 -0.61 -7.95 -1.19
CA GLU A 80 -0.85 -9.21 -1.91
C GLU A 80 -1.87 -10.11 -1.17
N ALA A 81 -1.79 -10.18 0.16
CA ALA A 81 -2.77 -10.91 0.98
C ALA A 81 -4.16 -10.25 0.98
N GLY A 82 -4.23 -8.93 1.15
CA GLY A 82 -5.48 -8.16 1.12
C GLY A 82 -6.19 -8.30 -0.21
N GLN A 83 -5.44 -8.19 -1.32
CA GLN A 83 -5.97 -8.40 -2.66
C GLN A 83 -6.50 -9.82 -2.89
N ALA A 84 -5.85 -10.84 -2.33
CA ALA A 84 -6.31 -12.22 -2.43
C ALA A 84 -7.62 -12.47 -1.64
N ALA A 85 -7.82 -11.74 -0.53
CA ALA A 85 -9.01 -11.84 0.32
C ALA A 85 -10.13 -10.84 -0.03
N PHE A 86 -9.91 -9.98 -1.03
CA PHE A 86 -10.80 -8.88 -1.40
C PHE A 86 -12.17 -9.38 -1.91
N PRO A 87 -13.30 -8.91 -1.36
CA PRO A 87 -14.65 -9.34 -1.75
C PRO A 87 -15.11 -8.66 -3.03
N LYS A 88 -14.70 -9.20 -4.19
CA LYS A 88 -14.99 -8.61 -5.51
C LYS A 88 -16.48 -8.44 -5.79
N GLU A 89 -17.31 -9.32 -5.24
CA GLU A 89 -18.77 -9.28 -5.34
C GLU A 89 -19.41 -8.10 -4.61
N LEU A 90 -18.69 -7.47 -3.67
CA LEU A 90 -19.13 -6.27 -2.96
C LEU A 90 -18.59 -4.98 -3.58
N ALA A 91 -17.78 -5.06 -4.65
CA ALA A 91 -17.21 -3.90 -5.31
C ALA A 91 -18.15 -3.31 -6.36
N ASN A 92 -18.24 -1.98 -6.39
CA ASN A 92 -18.99 -1.22 -7.39
C ASN A 92 -18.26 0.09 -7.67
N GLY A 93 -17.59 0.18 -8.82
CA GLY A 93 -16.69 1.31 -9.12
C GLY A 93 -15.64 1.50 -8.02
N THR A 94 -15.56 2.70 -7.45
CA THR A 94 -14.64 3.03 -6.34
C THR A 94 -15.18 2.68 -4.95
N LYS A 95 -16.34 2.02 -4.86
CA LYS A 95 -16.95 1.58 -3.61
C LYS A 95 -16.72 0.10 -3.38
N VAL A 96 -16.65 -0.29 -2.11
CA VAL A 96 -16.74 -1.68 -1.66
C VAL A 96 -17.65 -1.76 -0.43
N GLY A 97 -18.61 -2.69 -0.46
CA GLY A 97 -19.63 -2.85 0.57
C GLY A 97 -21.02 -2.50 0.09
N LYS A 98 -22.03 -2.92 0.88
CA LYS A 98 -23.44 -2.78 0.53
C LYS A 98 -23.87 -1.31 0.45
N ASP A 99 -24.70 -0.98 -0.53
CA ASP A 99 -25.23 0.38 -0.71
C ASP A 99 -26.12 0.84 0.45
N ASP A 100 -26.70 -0.09 1.22
CA ASP A 100 -27.50 0.19 2.42
C ASP A 100 -26.70 0.08 3.74
N ALA A 101 -25.37 -0.11 3.67
CA ALA A 101 -24.55 -0.15 4.88
C ALA A 101 -24.74 1.11 5.74
N PRO A 102 -24.97 0.98 7.06
CA PRO A 102 -25.31 2.11 7.94
C PRO A 102 -24.17 3.11 8.13
N ILE A 103 -22.93 2.69 7.84
CA ILE A 103 -21.74 3.53 7.91
C ILE A 103 -21.15 3.68 6.51
N LYS A 104 -21.02 4.93 6.05
CA LYS A 104 -20.34 5.32 4.82
C LYS A 104 -19.01 5.95 5.18
N LEU A 105 -17.92 5.24 4.92
CA LEU A 105 -16.56 5.72 5.07
C LEU A 105 -16.04 6.17 3.70
N VAL A 106 -15.76 7.46 3.54
CA VAL A 106 -15.06 7.97 2.36
C VAL A 106 -13.59 8.14 2.72
N ALA A 107 -12.71 7.48 1.98
CA ALA A 107 -11.26 7.63 2.09
C ALA A 107 -10.75 8.48 0.93
N TYR A 108 -10.24 9.68 1.25
CA TYR A 108 -9.55 10.56 0.31
C TYR A 108 -8.07 10.23 0.27
N GLU A 109 -7.60 9.73 -0.86
CA GLU A 109 -6.25 9.19 -1.01
C GLU A 109 -5.54 9.69 -2.27
N ASP A 110 -4.22 9.58 -2.25
CA ASP A 110 -3.32 9.92 -3.34
C ASP A 110 -2.40 8.72 -3.63
N PHE A 111 -2.35 8.28 -4.90
CA PHE A 111 -1.53 7.17 -5.36
C PHE A 111 -0.03 7.45 -5.36
N GLN A 112 0.45 8.59 -4.84
CA GLN A 112 1.85 8.81 -4.51
C GLN A 112 2.10 9.02 -3.01
N CYS A 113 1.07 8.94 -2.16
CA CYS A 113 1.21 9.20 -0.73
C CYS A 113 1.70 7.95 0.03
N PRO A 114 2.81 8.03 0.79
CA PRO A 114 3.30 6.90 1.58
C PRO A 114 2.35 6.53 2.73
N PHE A 115 1.62 7.49 3.30
CA PHE A 115 0.63 7.20 4.34
C PHE A 115 -0.65 6.56 3.80
N CYS A 116 -1.04 6.87 2.56
CA CYS A 116 -2.09 6.13 1.85
C CYS A 116 -1.66 4.69 1.59
N LEU A 117 -0.42 4.47 1.14
CA LEU A 117 0.15 3.13 1.04
C LEU A 117 0.08 2.38 2.39
N GLN A 118 0.49 3.02 3.49
CA GLN A 118 0.41 2.41 4.81
C GLN A 118 -1.03 2.06 5.20
N TYR A 119 -1.99 2.97 5.03
CA TYR A 119 -3.40 2.72 5.32
C TYR A 119 -3.94 1.56 4.47
N THR A 120 -3.75 1.61 3.16
CA THR A 120 -4.20 0.60 2.20
C THR A 120 -3.58 -0.77 2.51
N ALA A 121 -2.30 -0.82 2.92
CA ALA A 121 -1.65 -2.08 3.24
C ALA A 121 -2.05 -2.64 4.61
N THR A 122 -2.33 -1.80 5.61
CA THR A 122 -2.40 -2.25 7.01
C THR A 122 -3.76 -2.14 7.69
N GLN A 123 -4.67 -1.31 7.19
CA GLN A 123 -5.97 -1.06 7.86
C GLN A 123 -7.15 -1.30 6.92
N GLU A 124 -7.05 -0.93 5.65
CA GLU A 124 -8.11 -1.17 4.66
C GLU A 124 -8.53 -2.65 4.59
N PRO A 125 -7.62 -3.65 4.55
CA PRO A 125 -8.01 -5.06 4.50
C PRO A 125 -8.76 -5.50 5.76
N ASP A 126 -8.35 -5.01 6.93
CA ASP A 126 -9.00 -5.34 8.21
C ASP A 126 -10.37 -4.66 8.33
N LEU A 127 -10.50 -3.42 7.84
CA LEU A 127 -11.79 -2.73 7.72
C LEU A 127 -12.73 -3.50 6.81
N ILE A 128 -12.22 -3.99 5.67
CA ILE A 128 -12.99 -4.78 4.73
C ILE A 128 -13.46 -6.09 5.37
N GLU A 129 -12.54 -6.82 6.01
CA GLU A 129 -12.84 -8.11 6.63
C GLU A 129 -13.86 -7.99 7.77
N GLN A 130 -13.65 -7.04 8.67
CA GLN A 130 -14.43 -6.94 9.91
C GLN A 130 -15.76 -6.22 9.72
N TYR A 131 -15.83 -5.23 8.82
CA TYR A 131 -16.98 -4.32 8.73
C TYR A 131 -17.65 -4.30 7.34
N VAL A 132 -16.89 -4.42 6.25
CA VAL A 132 -17.48 -4.38 4.91
C VAL A 132 -18.18 -5.69 4.57
N LYS A 133 -17.52 -6.84 4.84
CA LYS A 133 -18.11 -8.18 4.60
C LYS A 133 -19.36 -8.44 5.45
N THR A 134 -19.43 -7.85 6.65
CA THR A 134 -20.61 -7.93 7.51
C THR A 134 -21.76 -7.03 7.05
N GLY A 135 -21.48 -6.08 6.13
CA GLY A 135 -22.44 -5.09 5.63
C GLY A 135 -22.61 -3.89 6.56
N GLU A 136 -21.73 -3.71 7.54
CA GLU A 136 -21.77 -2.59 8.48
C GLU A 136 -21.21 -1.30 7.88
N VAL A 137 -20.13 -1.41 7.11
CA VAL A 137 -19.45 -0.29 6.48
C VAL A 137 -19.46 -0.46 4.96
N GLN A 138 -19.67 0.64 4.24
CA GLN A 138 -19.26 0.78 2.85
C GLN A 138 -18.09 1.76 2.80
N ILE A 139 -17.03 1.38 2.11
CA ILE A 139 -15.87 2.24 1.86
C ILE A 139 -15.99 2.79 0.43
N GLU A 140 -15.79 4.10 0.27
CA GLU A 140 -15.65 4.77 -1.02
C GLU A 140 -14.26 5.42 -1.11
N PHE A 141 -13.47 5.00 -2.10
CA PHE A 141 -12.23 5.68 -2.42
C PHE A 141 -12.54 6.96 -3.23
N ARG A 142 -11.94 8.08 -2.83
CA ARG A 142 -11.92 9.33 -3.60
C ARG A 142 -10.51 9.86 -3.74
N HIS A 143 -10.26 10.54 -4.85
CA HIS A 143 -8.96 11.10 -5.16
C HIS A 143 -8.78 12.45 -4.45
N LEU A 144 -7.62 12.61 -3.79
CA LEU A 144 -7.11 13.89 -3.32
C LEU A 144 -5.69 14.07 -3.85
N THR A 145 -5.56 14.43 -5.12
CA THR A 145 -4.27 14.52 -5.82
C THR A 145 -3.52 15.79 -5.43
N ILE A 146 -2.63 15.68 -4.45
CA ILE A 146 -1.88 16.81 -3.87
C ILE A 146 -0.36 16.69 -4.07
N LEU A 147 0.11 15.58 -4.65
CA LEU A 147 1.54 15.27 -4.77
C LEU A 147 2.12 15.42 -6.19
N GLY A 148 1.36 16.00 -7.11
CA GLY A 148 1.84 16.45 -8.42
C GLY A 148 1.12 15.83 -9.61
N THR A 149 1.76 15.91 -10.77
CA THR A 149 1.17 15.50 -12.06
C THR A 149 0.93 13.99 -12.11
N GLU A 150 1.87 13.19 -11.59
CA GLU A 150 1.72 11.74 -11.57
C GLU A 150 0.56 11.27 -10.67
N SER A 151 0.28 11.96 -9.56
CA SER A 151 -0.93 11.74 -8.76
C SER A 151 -2.20 11.94 -9.57
N ALA A 152 -2.28 13.03 -10.35
CA ALA A 152 -3.43 13.32 -11.21
C ALA A 152 -3.62 12.26 -12.29
N LEU A 153 -2.55 11.86 -12.98
CA LEU A 153 -2.59 10.80 -14.00
C LEU A 153 -3.03 9.46 -13.39
N ALA A 154 -2.45 9.08 -12.26
CA ALA A 154 -2.81 7.86 -11.54
C ALA A 154 -4.29 7.85 -11.10
N ALA A 155 -4.81 9.01 -10.66
CA ALA A 155 -6.22 9.16 -10.30
C ALA A 155 -7.16 8.96 -11.48
N ILE A 156 -6.88 9.61 -12.62
CA ILE A 156 -7.65 9.45 -13.86
C ILE A 156 -7.62 7.98 -14.32
N ALA A 157 -6.43 7.36 -14.30
CA ALA A 157 -6.26 5.94 -14.62
C ALA A 157 -7.07 5.02 -13.69
N GLY A 158 -7.13 5.34 -12.39
CA GLY A 158 -8.00 4.66 -11.44
C GLY A 158 -9.47 4.71 -11.87
N GLN A 159 -9.98 5.89 -12.24
CA GLN A 159 -11.35 6.03 -12.73
C GLN A 159 -11.59 5.28 -14.06
N CYS A 160 -10.64 5.29 -14.99
CA CYS A 160 -10.71 4.47 -16.20
C CYS A 160 -10.77 2.95 -15.90
N ALA A 161 -10.14 2.50 -14.82
CA ALA A 161 -10.29 1.13 -14.34
C ALA A 161 -11.65 0.89 -13.65
N ALA A 162 -12.19 1.89 -12.95
CA ALA A 162 -13.51 1.85 -12.33
C ALA A 162 -14.63 1.66 -13.35
N ASP A 163 -14.52 2.28 -14.54
CA ASP A 163 -15.43 2.08 -15.67
C ASP A 163 -15.56 0.62 -16.12
N GLN A 164 -14.55 -0.21 -15.80
CA GLN A 164 -14.51 -1.63 -16.11
C GLN A 164 -14.82 -2.51 -14.88
N ASN A 165 -15.25 -1.91 -13.75
CA ASN A 165 -15.38 -2.57 -12.44
C ASN A 165 -14.07 -3.20 -11.94
N ARG A 166 -12.92 -2.61 -12.31
CA ARG A 166 -11.57 -3.08 -11.93
C ARG A 166 -10.81 -2.08 -11.06
N PHE A 167 -11.50 -1.11 -10.46
CA PHE A 167 -10.87 -0.07 -9.64
C PHE A 167 -9.97 -0.65 -8.56
N TRP A 168 -10.49 -1.57 -7.74
CA TRP A 168 -9.76 -2.11 -6.57
C TRP A 168 -8.55 -2.96 -6.97
N ASP A 169 -8.67 -3.74 -8.04
CA ASP A 169 -7.51 -4.45 -8.60
C ASP A 169 -6.41 -3.46 -9.07
N TYR A 170 -6.82 -2.31 -9.64
CA TYR A 170 -5.93 -1.27 -10.11
C TYR A 170 -5.33 -0.42 -8.98
N GLN A 171 -6.13 -0.04 -7.98
CA GLN A 171 -5.70 0.64 -6.75
C GLN A 171 -4.61 -0.16 -6.06
N ASN A 172 -4.84 -1.46 -5.84
CA ASN A 172 -3.87 -2.32 -5.19
C ASN A 172 -2.59 -2.44 -6.04
N LYS A 173 -2.72 -2.52 -7.37
CA LYS A 173 -1.56 -2.53 -8.27
C LYS A 173 -0.71 -1.27 -8.15
N LEU A 174 -1.30 -0.08 -8.06
CA LEU A 174 -0.55 1.17 -7.95
C LEU A 174 0.18 1.28 -6.60
N PHE A 175 -0.48 0.94 -5.50
CA PHE A 175 0.17 0.90 -4.18
C PHE A 175 1.24 -0.20 -4.09
N LEU A 176 1.04 -1.35 -4.75
CA LEU A 176 2.06 -2.39 -4.83
C LEU A 176 3.30 -1.93 -5.60
N VAL A 177 3.14 -1.10 -6.63
CA VAL A 177 4.26 -0.45 -7.35
C VAL A 177 5.02 0.49 -6.42
N GLN A 178 4.33 1.29 -5.61
CA GLN A 178 4.99 2.13 -4.60
C GLN A 178 5.78 1.29 -3.57
N ALA A 179 5.14 0.27 -2.99
CA ALA A 179 5.75 -0.59 -1.98
C ALA A 179 7.00 -1.29 -2.53
N LYS A 180 6.92 -1.88 -3.73
CA LYS A 180 8.08 -2.52 -4.39
C LYS A 180 9.22 -1.55 -4.68
N ALA A 181 8.91 -0.25 -4.79
CA ALA A 181 9.91 0.80 -5.01
C ALA A 181 10.48 1.41 -3.71
N GLY A 182 10.10 0.89 -2.53
CA GLY A 182 10.59 1.39 -1.24
C GLY A 182 10.01 2.76 -0.84
N HIS A 183 8.86 3.13 -1.41
CA HIS A 183 8.35 4.51 -1.34
C HIS A 183 7.96 4.97 0.07
N PHE A 184 7.66 4.06 1.00
CA PHE A 184 7.38 4.47 2.37
C PHE A 184 8.64 4.90 3.12
N LYS A 185 9.77 4.22 2.87
CA LYS A 185 11.06 4.55 3.51
C LYS A 185 11.82 5.68 2.81
N ASP A 186 11.75 5.72 1.48
CA ASP A 186 12.45 6.70 0.64
C ASP A 186 11.46 7.28 -0.38
N GLU A 187 10.67 8.26 0.10
CA GLU A 187 9.60 8.88 -0.68
C GLU A 187 10.16 9.58 -1.93
N LYS A 188 9.69 9.15 -3.10
CA LYS A 188 10.07 9.70 -4.40
C LYS A 188 8.84 9.99 -5.24
N LEU A 189 8.48 11.27 -5.33
CA LEU A 189 7.33 11.75 -6.09
C LEU A 189 7.73 12.08 -7.54
N ASN A 190 6.80 11.85 -8.48
CA ASN A 190 6.96 12.23 -9.90
C ASN A 190 8.25 11.71 -10.56
N VAL A 191 8.63 10.46 -10.30
CA VAL A 191 9.89 9.84 -10.78
C VAL A 191 9.71 8.88 -11.96
N GLY A 192 8.59 8.94 -12.65
CA GLY A 192 8.28 8.10 -13.81
C GLY A 192 7.56 6.79 -13.46
N ARG A 193 7.02 6.64 -12.24
CA ARG A 193 6.28 5.41 -11.86
C ARG A 193 4.86 5.41 -12.42
N PHE A 194 4.28 6.60 -12.60
CA PHE A 194 2.90 6.77 -13.07
C PHE A 194 2.83 7.67 -14.31
N THR A 195 3.71 7.42 -15.28
CA THR A 195 3.55 7.98 -16.63
C THR A 195 2.34 7.33 -17.32
N ILE A 196 1.81 7.95 -18.38
CA ILE A 196 0.69 7.42 -19.15
C ILE A 196 0.99 6.00 -19.63
N GLU A 197 2.18 5.76 -20.18
CA GLU A 197 2.59 4.44 -20.68
C GLU A 197 2.62 3.40 -19.57
N LYS A 198 3.16 3.75 -18.39
CA LYS A 198 3.21 2.83 -17.25
C LYS A 198 1.82 2.50 -16.71
N LEU A 199 0.94 3.49 -16.65
CA LEU A 199 -0.44 3.29 -16.21
C LEU A 199 -1.20 2.35 -17.17
N LYS A 200 -0.98 2.47 -18.48
CA LYS A 200 -1.50 1.53 -19.48
C LYS A 200 -0.90 0.13 -19.35
N ASP A 201 0.43 0.02 -19.16
CA ASP A 201 1.10 -1.27 -18.92
C ASP A 201 0.50 -1.98 -17.69
N TYR A 202 0.18 -1.24 -16.63
CA TYR A 202 -0.45 -1.80 -15.44
C TYR A 202 -1.87 -2.31 -15.70
N ALA A 203 -2.66 -1.57 -16.48
CA ALA A 203 -4.00 -2.01 -16.88
C ALA A 203 -3.94 -3.29 -17.72
N ALA A 204 -3.03 -3.33 -18.70
CA ALA A 204 -2.78 -4.50 -19.52
C ALA A 204 -2.36 -5.71 -18.67
N GLY A 205 -1.44 -5.52 -17.73
CA GLY A 205 -0.98 -6.58 -16.82
C GLY A 205 -2.07 -7.13 -15.88
N LEU A 206 -3.14 -6.37 -15.65
CA LEU A 206 -4.32 -6.79 -14.88
C LEU A 206 -5.44 -7.38 -15.77
N GLY A 207 -5.23 -7.45 -17.08
CA GLY A 207 -6.19 -7.96 -18.05
C GLY A 207 -7.41 -7.07 -18.23
N LEU A 208 -7.27 -5.74 -18.09
CA LEU A 208 -8.32 -4.80 -18.49
C LEU A 208 -8.43 -4.75 -20.03
N ASP A 209 -9.57 -4.29 -20.54
CA ASP A 209 -9.70 -3.91 -21.94
C ASP A 209 -8.82 -2.68 -22.19
N THR A 210 -7.67 -2.90 -22.82
CA THR A 210 -6.68 -1.86 -23.08
C THR A 210 -7.17 -0.86 -24.11
N SER A 211 -7.99 -1.25 -25.09
CA SER A 211 -8.52 -0.29 -26.07
C SER A 211 -9.45 0.71 -25.39
N ARG A 212 -10.31 0.24 -24.48
CA ARG A 212 -11.20 1.10 -23.71
C ARG A 212 -10.43 1.93 -22.68
N PHE A 213 -9.49 1.31 -21.97
CA PHE A 213 -8.68 1.99 -20.95
C PHE A 213 -7.82 3.11 -21.56
N ASP A 214 -7.11 2.81 -22.64
CA ASP A 214 -6.21 3.76 -23.29
C ASP A 214 -6.97 4.97 -23.81
N LYS A 215 -8.12 4.75 -24.46
CA LYS A 215 -8.99 5.83 -24.92
C LYS A 215 -9.41 6.75 -23.77
N CYS A 216 -9.86 6.16 -22.65
CA CYS A 216 -10.28 6.90 -21.48
C CYS A 216 -9.13 7.75 -20.89
N LEU A 217 -7.95 7.16 -20.75
CA LEU A 217 -6.79 7.83 -20.16
C LEU A 217 -6.24 8.93 -21.08
N ASP A 218 -6.10 8.65 -22.38
CA ASP A 218 -5.56 9.62 -23.35
C ASP A 218 -6.46 10.84 -23.53
N ALA A 219 -7.78 10.64 -23.44
CA ALA A 219 -8.75 11.72 -23.51
C ALA A 219 -8.95 12.45 -22.16
N ASN A 220 -8.29 11.99 -21.08
CA ASN A 220 -8.48 12.50 -19.72
C ASN A 220 -9.98 12.53 -19.31
N GLU A 221 -10.75 11.49 -19.67
CA GLU A 221 -12.23 11.50 -19.55
C GLU A 221 -12.71 11.78 -18.10
N HIS A 222 -11.90 11.42 -17.10
CA HIS A 222 -12.23 11.58 -15.67
C HIS A 222 -11.54 12.76 -14.98
N LEU A 223 -10.89 13.67 -15.73
CA LEU A 223 -10.22 14.83 -15.13
C LEU A 223 -11.17 15.66 -14.26
N ASP A 224 -12.38 15.94 -14.75
CA ASP A 224 -13.36 16.75 -14.02
C ASP A 224 -13.83 16.06 -12.74
N VAL A 225 -14.03 14.73 -12.78
CA VAL A 225 -14.37 13.92 -11.61
C VAL A 225 -13.29 14.00 -10.55
N VAL A 226 -12.03 13.82 -10.93
CA VAL A 226 -10.88 13.91 -10.02
C VAL A 226 -10.78 15.31 -9.41
N GLN A 227 -10.94 16.36 -10.22
CA GLN A 227 -10.89 17.74 -9.72
C GLN A 227 -12.06 18.07 -8.79
N ASP A 228 -13.25 17.54 -9.05
CA ASP A 228 -14.42 17.69 -8.17
C ASP A 228 -14.20 17.03 -6.83
N GLN A 229 -13.60 15.84 -6.79
CA GLN A 229 -13.26 15.16 -5.54
C GLN A 229 -12.24 15.96 -4.73
N VAL A 230 -11.21 16.52 -5.38
CA VAL A 230 -10.25 17.43 -4.73
C VAL A 230 -10.92 18.69 -4.18
N ARG A 231 -11.86 19.29 -4.93
CA ARG A 231 -12.63 20.45 -4.46
C ARG A 231 -13.50 20.12 -3.25
N GLN A 232 -14.20 18.98 -3.27
CA GLN A 232 -15.04 18.52 -2.16
C GLN A 232 -14.22 18.25 -0.91
N ALA A 233 -13.05 17.59 -1.03
CA ALA A 233 -12.15 17.39 0.10
C ALA A 233 -11.76 18.72 0.77
N ARG A 234 -11.37 19.72 -0.04
CA ARG A 234 -11.00 21.06 0.47
C ARG A 234 -12.16 21.78 1.13
N GLN A 235 -13.37 21.68 0.59
CA GLN A 235 -14.58 22.26 1.20
C GLN A 235 -14.89 21.64 2.57
N LEU A 236 -14.56 20.36 2.75
CA LEU A 236 -14.68 19.64 4.02
C LEU A 236 -13.47 19.87 4.96
N GLY A 237 -12.52 20.72 4.57
CA GLY A 237 -11.30 20.99 5.35
C GLY A 237 -10.24 19.88 5.29
N ILE A 238 -10.39 18.91 4.39
CA ILE A 238 -9.42 17.82 4.20
C ILE A 238 -8.33 18.30 3.24
N THR A 239 -7.16 18.63 3.77
CA THR A 239 -6.04 19.21 3.02
C THR A 239 -4.80 18.31 2.97
N SER A 240 -4.89 17.08 3.48
CA SER A 240 -3.80 16.09 3.42
C SER A 240 -4.36 14.67 3.33
N THR A 241 -3.50 13.73 2.96
CA THR A 241 -3.87 12.34 2.69
C THR A 241 -3.17 11.36 3.66
N PRO A 242 -3.82 10.23 4.01
CA PRO A 242 -5.23 9.95 3.74
C PRO A 242 -6.14 10.89 4.55
N GLY A 243 -7.32 11.20 4.04
CA GLY A 243 -8.34 11.97 4.74
C GLY A 243 -9.66 11.23 4.80
N PHE A 244 -10.45 11.39 5.86
CA PHE A 244 -11.62 10.54 6.08
C PHE A 244 -12.88 11.34 6.37
N VAL A 245 -13.99 10.85 5.83
CA VAL A 245 -15.35 11.32 6.13
C VAL A 245 -16.19 10.12 6.51
N VAL A 246 -16.92 10.20 7.63
CA VAL A 246 -17.84 9.16 8.07
C VAL A 246 -19.25 9.73 8.12
N ASN A 247 -20.17 9.13 7.36
CA ASN A 247 -21.57 9.59 7.24
C ASN A 247 -21.68 11.11 6.96
N GLY A 248 -20.82 11.62 6.08
CA GLY A 248 -20.78 13.04 5.69
C GLY A 248 -20.04 13.96 6.66
N SER A 249 -19.62 13.48 7.84
CA SER A 249 -18.85 14.26 8.81
C SER A 249 -17.34 14.05 8.61
N PRO A 250 -16.55 15.11 8.37
CA PRO A 250 -15.10 14.98 8.21
C PRO A 250 -14.44 14.62 9.55
N MET A 251 -13.58 13.62 9.54
CA MET A 251 -12.69 13.28 10.65
C MET A 251 -11.38 14.08 10.62
N GLY A 252 -11.08 14.73 9.49
CA GLY A 252 -9.80 15.35 9.20
C GLY A 252 -8.86 14.40 8.45
N SER A 253 -7.57 14.60 8.64
CA SER A 253 -6.51 13.85 7.95
C SER A 253 -5.76 12.90 8.87
N GLY A 254 -5.26 11.81 8.30
CA GLY A 254 -4.60 10.72 9.01
C GLY A 254 -5.59 9.63 9.38
N ALA A 255 -5.16 8.38 9.21
CA ALA A 255 -5.93 7.25 9.72
C ALA A 255 -5.81 7.20 11.24
N PRO A 256 -6.83 6.66 11.96
CA PRO A 256 -6.65 6.22 13.33
C PRO A 256 -5.40 5.34 13.48
N ALA A 257 -4.80 5.34 14.67
CA ALA A 257 -3.55 4.61 14.90
C ALA A 257 -3.71 3.10 14.68
N ASP A 258 -4.90 2.56 14.95
CA ASP A 258 -5.22 1.14 14.89
C ASP A 258 -6.72 0.90 14.66
N MET A 259 -7.11 -0.39 14.63
CA MET A 259 -8.49 -0.82 14.47
C MET A 259 -9.40 -0.51 15.66
N GLU A 260 -8.86 -0.32 16.87
CA GLU A 260 -9.66 0.10 18.03
C GLU A 260 -10.09 1.56 17.88
N GLY A 261 -9.22 2.41 17.31
CA GLY A 261 -9.56 3.77 16.89
C GLY A 261 -10.74 3.79 15.92
N TRP A 262 -10.70 2.96 14.87
CA TRP A 262 -11.81 2.83 13.92
C TRP A 262 -13.10 2.35 14.58
N LYS A 263 -13.02 1.31 15.40
CA LYS A 263 -14.17 0.77 16.13
C LYS A 263 -14.84 1.85 16.98
N LYS A 264 -14.08 2.63 17.74
CA LYS A 264 -14.61 3.73 18.56
C LYS A 264 -15.34 4.78 17.73
N ILE A 265 -14.81 5.12 16.55
CA ILE A 265 -15.45 6.05 15.62
C ILE A 265 -16.79 5.47 15.14
N PHE A 266 -16.81 4.21 14.68
CA PHE A 266 -18.03 3.57 14.19
C PHE A 266 -19.09 3.42 15.29
N GLU A 267 -18.70 3.06 16.51
CA GLU A 267 -19.59 3.02 17.67
C GLU A 267 -20.17 4.40 17.99
N THR A 268 -19.35 5.45 17.93
CA THR A 268 -19.81 6.83 18.16
C THR A 268 -20.83 7.26 17.10
N VAL A 269 -20.56 6.96 15.83
CA VAL A 269 -21.45 7.29 14.71
C VAL A 269 -22.77 6.52 14.80
N LYS A 270 -22.72 5.22 15.13
CA LYS A 270 -23.91 4.40 15.38
C LYS A 270 -24.73 4.94 16.56
N ALA A 271 -24.08 5.32 17.65
CA ALA A 271 -24.76 5.89 18.81
C ALA A 271 -25.46 7.21 18.46
N ALA A 272 -24.82 8.09 17.70
CA ALA A 272 -25.41 9.35 17.24
C ALA A 272 -26.63 9.13 16.30
N ALA A 273 -26.55 8.14 15.42
CA ALA A 273 -27.66 7.76 14.55
C ALA A 273 -28.87 7.23 15.35
N ASN A 274 -28.62 6.41 16.38
CA ASN A 274 -29.67 5.86 17.25
C ASN A 274 -30.24 6.89 18.23
N ALA A 275 -29.45 7.89 18.64
CA ALA A 275 -29.88 8.98 19.51
C ALA A 275 -30.75 10.04 18.80
N THR A 276 -30.89 9.94 17.47
CA THR A 276 -31.80 10.80 16.69
C THR A 276 -33.04 10.00 16.25
N PRO A 277 -34.02 9.73 17.12
CA PRO A 277 -35.30 9.22 16.67
C PRO A 277 -36.08 10.34 15.98
N SER A 278 -36.36 10.13 14.69
CA SER A 278 -37.52 10.66 13.95
C SER A 278 -37.97 12.08 14.31
N ALA A 279 -37.43 13.09 13.61
CA ALA A 279 -38.24 14.26 13.30
C ALA A 279 -39.29 13.81 12.28
N THR A 280 -40.41 13.27 12.80
CA THR A 280 -41.63 13.05 12.05
C THR A 280 -42.06 14.39 11.47
N ALA A 281 -41.88 14.59 10.17
CA ALA A 281 -42.58 15.65 9.46
C ALA A 281 -44.09 15.35 9.56
N PRO A 282 -44.92 16.27 10.07
CA PRO A 282 -46.36 16.07 9.97
C PRO A 282 -46.75 16.24 8.49
N ALA A 283 -47.31 15.16 7.93
CA ALA A 283 -48.16 15.27 6.77
C ALA A 283 -49.35 16.17 7.11
N GLY A 284 -49.50 17.29 6.39
CA GLY A 284 -50.71 18.11 6.50
C GLY A 284 -50.50 19.56 6.10
N ALA A 285 -50.80 19.85 4.83
CA ALA A 285 -51.52 21.04 4.33
C ALA A 285 -50.90 21.56 3.03
N SER A 286 -51.47 21.10 1.91
CA SER A 286 -51.47 21.85 0.67
C SER A 286 -52.36 23.08 0.83
N PRO A 287 -51.91 24.30 0.49
CA PRO A 287 -52.81 25.37 0.12
C PRO A 287 -52.98 25.36 -1.39
N ALA A 288 -54.25 25.26 -1.79
CA ALA A 288 -54.73 25.36 -3.15
C ALA A 288 -54.21 26.62 -3.87
N ALA A 289 -53.97 26.45 -5.16
CA ALA A 289 -53.79 27.52 -6.12
C ALA A 289 -54.94 28.53 -6.03
N THR A 290 -54.63 29.81 -5.86
CA THR A 290 -55.54 30.89 -6.22
C THR A 290 -54.89 31.68 -7.35
N THR A 291 -55.44 31.47 -8.53
CA THR A 291 -55.25 32.24 -9.74
C THR A 291 -55.71 33.67 -9.51
N THR A 292 -54.83 34.66 -9.70
CA THR A 292 -55.24 36.04 -9.96
C THR A 292 -54.39 36.60 -11.09
N ALA A 293 -55.05 36.78 -12.23
CA ALA A 293 -54.54 37.43 -13.43
C ALA A 293 -54.47 38.96 -13.24
N ALA A 294 -53.50 39.60 -13.91
CA ALA A 294 -53.50 41.04 -14.24
C ALA A 294 -52.45 41.34 -15.33
N PRO A 295 -52.63 42.43 -16.13
CA PRO A 295 -52.58 42.32 -17.58
C PRO A 295 -51.34 42.93 -18.26
N ALA A 296 -51.20 42.63 -19.56
CA ALA A 296 -50.25 43.23 -20.49
C ALA A 296 -50.50 44.72 -20.75
N PRO A 297 -49.46 45.50 -21.12
CA PRO A 297 -49.65 46.73 -21.87
C PRO A 297 -49.28 46.58 -23.35
N SER A 298 -50.14 47.18 -24.16
CA SER A 298 -50.16 47.29 -25.61
C SER A 298 -48.99 48.05 -26.23
N ALA A 299 -48.73 47.71 -27.49
CA ALA A 299 -47.83 48.42 -28.40
C ALA A 299 -48.22 49.89 -28.64
N THR A 300 -47.24 50.73 -28.94
CA THR A 300 -47.42 51.95 -29.71
C THR A 300 -46.30 52.08 -30.72
N ALA A 301 -46.67 52.17 -31.99
CA ALA A 301 -45.80 52.42 -33.12
C ALA A 301 -45.51 53.92 -33.25
N THR A 302 -44.28 54.27 -33.66
CA THR A 302 -44.02 55.56 -34.33
C THR A 302 -43.04 55.32 -35.48
N ALA A 303 -43.55 55.48 -36.70
CA ALA A 303 -42.75 55.59 -37.91
C ALA A 303 -42.24 57.04 -38.06
N THR A 304 -41.01 57.22 -38.56
CA THR A 304 -40.62 58.43 -39.30
C THR A 304 -39.54 58.06 -40.32
N ARG A 305 -39.68 58.64 -41.51
CA ARG A 305 -39.03 58.31 -42.79
C ARG A 305 -38.15 59.49 -43.25
N ALA A 306 -37.14 59.16 -44.09
CA ALA A 306 -36.48 59.94 -45.15
C ALA A 306 -35.40 60.98 -44.77
N PRO A 307 -34.56 61.42 -45.74
CA PRO A 307 -34.48 61.04 -47.16
C PRO A 307 -33.36 60.06 -47.53
#